data_AF-C2FYK7-F1
#
_entry.id   AF-C2FYK7-F1
#
_cell.length_a   1.000
_cell.length_b   1.000
_cell.length_c   1.000
_cell.angle_alpha   90.00
_cell.angle_beta   90.00
_cell.angle_gamma   90.00
#
_symmetry.space_group_name_H-M   'P 1'
#
loop_
_entity.id
_entity.type
_entity.pdbx_description
1 polymer ?
#
loop_
_entity_poly.entity_id
_entity_poly.type
_entity_poly.pdbx_seq_one_letter_code
_entity_poly.pdbx_strand_id
1 'polypeptide(L)'
;MPKETDYNTLSDQQLMILIGQDDYAGFTALYLRHIQELIQYARRLHTDEEESNDFVQEVFASLWMRRHELNLDTPLAWLYMSVRKQMLHSLRKTKKQRQIH
;
A
#
# COMPACT_ATOMS: atom_id res chain seq x y z
N MET A 1 8.46 30.04 11.17
CA MET A 1 9.25 29.01 10.45
C MET A 1 8.44 27.74 10.46
N PRO A 2 8.07 27.13 9.32
CA PRO A 2 7.43 25.83 9.36
C PRO A 2 8.45 24.82 9.86
N LYS A 3 8.04 23.98 10.82
CA LYS A 3 8.91 23.01 11.51
C LYS A 3 9.45 22.01 10.48
N GLU A 4 10.74 21.71 10.55
CA GLU A 4 11.35 20.53 9.92
C GLU A 4 10.74 19.29 10.57
N THR A 5 9.58 18.86 10.08
CA THR A 5 8.98 17.60 10.53
C THR A 5 9.85 16.46 10.01
N ASP A 6 10.56 15.78 10.90
CA ASP A 6 11.29 14.55 10.54
C ASP A 6 10.31 13.38 10.46
N TYR A 7 9.79 13.15 9.25
CA TYR A 7 8.84 12.09 8.95
C TYR A 7 9.38 10.69 9.24
N ASN A 8 10.70 10.49 9.32
CA ASN A 8 11.27 9.18 9.62
C ASN A 8 11.05 8.75 11.07
N THR A 9 10.87 9.72 11.98
CA THR A 9 10.63 9.46 13.41
C THR A 9 9.16 9.26 13.74
N LEU A 10 8.26 9.63 12.83
CA LEU A 10 6.82 9.50 13.01
C LEU A 10 6.39 8.05 12.88
N SER A 11 5.45 7.62 13.74
CA SER A 11 4.79 6.33 13.60
C SER A 11 3.92 6.29 12.34
N ASP A 12 3.60 5.09 11.86
CA ASP A 12 2.74 4.93 10.68
C ASP A 12 1.36 5.60 10.89
N GLN A 13 0.83 5.55 12.11
CA GLN A 13 -0.42 6.21 12.46
C GLN A 13 -0.29 7.75 12.36
N GLN A 14 0.81 8.31 12.84
CA GLN A 14 1.08 9.75 12.72
C GLN A 14 1.23 10.17 11.26
N LEU A 15 1.96 9.38 10.46
CA LEU A 15 2.06 9.60 9.02
C LEU A 15 0.67 9.56 8.36
N MET A 16 -0.19 8.63 8.77
CA MET A 16 -1.52 8.50 8.19
C MET A 16 -2.44 9.69 8.49
N ILE A 17 -2.31 10.29 9.68
CA ILE A 17 -3.00 11.56 10.02
C ILE A 17 -2.55 12.68 9.08
N LEU A 18 -1.24 12.81 8.83
CA LEU A 18 -0.70 13.83 7.93
C LEU A 18 -1.13 13.58 6.48
N ILE A 19 -1.12 12.33 6.03
CA ILE A 19 -1.58 11.95 4.69
C ILE A 19 -3.06 12.33 4.49
N GLY A 20 -3.90 12.17 5.51
CA GLY A 20 -5.29 12.64 5.51
C GLY A 20 -5.45 14.16 5.43
N GLN A 21 -4.38 14.93 5.61
CA GLN A 21 -4.32 16.38 5.49
C GLN A 21 -3.59 16.84 4.22
N ASP A 22 -3.54 15.98 3.19
CA ASP A 22 -2.84 16.22 1.92
C ASP A 22 -1.30 16.34 2.04
N ASP A 23 -0.71 15.88 3.14
CA ASP A 23 0.74 15.88 3.30
C ASP A 23 1.41 14.78 2.45
N TYR A 24 1.89 15.20 1.28
CA TYR A 24 2.60 14.31 0.36
C TYR A 24 3.96 13.82 0.88
N ALA A 25 4.61 14.59 1.77
CA ALA A 25 5.87 14.16 2.38
C ALA A 25 5.62 13.03 3.38
N GLY A 26 4.52 13.11 4.15
CA GLY A 26 4.05 12.02 4.99
C GLY A 26 3.73 10.75 4.20
N PHE A 27 3.08 10.89 3.04
CA PHE A 27 2.83 9.76 2.12
C PHE A 27 4.13 9.13 1.62
N THR A 28 5.06 9.96 1.16
CA THR A 28 6.35 9.51 0.65
C THR A 28 7.14 8.75 1.71
N ALA A 29 7.15 9.24 2.95
CA ALA A 29 7.80 8.56 4.07
C ALA A 29 7.19 7.19 4.36
N LEU A 30 5.85 7.09 4.40
CA LEU A 30 5.16 5.81 4.59
C LEU A 30 5.44 4.84 3.44
N TYR A 31 5.42 5.33 2.20
CA TYR A 31 5.73 4.55 1.01
C TYR A 31 7.14 3.98 1.06
N LEU A 32 8.16 4.83 1.23
CA LEU A 32 9.57 4.41 1.26
C LEU A 32 9.85 3.43 2.40
N ARG A 33 9.18 3.59 3.54
CA ARG A 33 9.32 2.70 4.71
C ARG A 33 8.82 1.28 4.42
N HIS A 34 7.72 1.13 3.68
CA HIS A 34 7.00 -0.15 3.58
C HIS A 34 7.04 -0.81 2.18
N ILE A 35 7.41 -0.08 1.13
CA ILE A 35 7.40 -0.58 -0.26
C ILE A 35 8.21 -1.87 -0.43
N GLN A 36 9.42 -1.93 0.13
CA GLN A 36 10.30 -3.09 -0.02
C GLN A 36 9.74 -4.32 0.70
N GLU A 37 9.24 -4.16 1.93
CA GLU A 37 8.66 -5.26 2.70
C GLU A 37 7.37 -5.79 2.09
N LEU A 38 6.50 -4.90 1.60
CA LEU A 38 5.25 -5.27 0.95
C LEU A 38 5.48 -5.98 -0.39
N ILE A 39 6.45 -5.54 -1.19
CA ILE A 39 6.85 -6.24 -2.42
C ILE A 39 7.39 -7.63 -2.07
N GLN A 40 8.23 -7.74 -1.04
CA GLN A 40 8.77 -9.04 -0.64
C GLN A 40 7.68 -9.98 -0.13
N TYR A 41 6.70 -9.45 0.60
CA TYR A 41 5.51 -10.19 1.03
C TYR A 41 4.66 -10.64 -0.17
N ALA A 42 4.42 -9.75 -1.14
CA ALA A 42 3.70 -10.08 -2.36
C ALA A 42 4.42 -11.20 -3.14
N ARG A 43 5.73 -11.12 -3.33
CA ARG A 43 6.52 -12.15 -4.02
C ARG A 43 6.47 -13.53 -3.35
N ARG A 44 6.34 -13.58 -2.02
CA ARG A 44 6.18 -14.87 -1.29
C ARG A 44 4.82 -15.52 -1.55
N LEU A 45 3.82 -14.74 -1.92
CA LEU A 45 2.46 -15.19 -2.18
C LEU A 45 2.15 -15.37 -3.67
N HIS A 46 2.94 -14.74 -4.56
CA HIS A 46 2.75 -14.79 -6.01
C HIS A 46 4.11 -14.76 -6.73
N THR A 47 4.30 -15.69 -7.68
CA THR A 47 5.61 -15.93 -8.32
C THR A 47 5.99 -14.88 -9.35
N ASP A 48 5.01 -14.14 -9.92
CA ASP A 48 5.27 -13.06 -10.87
C ASP A 48 5.77 -11.80 -10.14
N GLU A 49 7.00 -11.41 -10.45
CA GLU A 49 7.70 -10.28 -9.83
C GLU A 49 7.17 -8.93 -10.30
N GLU A 50 6.80 -8.82 -11.58
CA GLU A 50 6.24 -7.59 -12.15
C GLU A 50 4.84 -7.37 -11.58
N GLU A 51 4.00 -8.42 -11.58
CA GLU A 51 2.64 -8.33 -11.04
C GLU A 51 2.64 -7.99 -9.54
N SER A 52 3.63 -8.51 -8.79
CA SER A 52 3.79 -8.21 -7.36
C SER A 52 4.09 -6.73 -7.10
N ASN A 53 4.91 -6.10 -7.92
CA ASN A 53 5.20 -4.67 -7.79
C ASN A 53 3.95 -3.83 -8.11
N ASP A 54 3.28 -4.15 -9.22
CA ASP A 54 2.07 -3.44 -9.66
C ASP A 54 0.98 -3.47 -8.59
N PHE A 55 0.76 -4.60 -7.93
CA PHE A 55 -0.20 -4.67 -6.82
C PHE A 55 0.14 -3.74 -5.67
N VAL A 56 1.41 -3.64 -5.29
CA VAL A 56 1.82 -2.76 -4.20
C VAL A 56 1.65 -1.30 -4.62
N GLN A 57 2.00 -0.94 -5.86
CA GLN A 57 1.76 0.40 -6.42
C GLN A 57 0.27 0.76 -6.40
N GLU A 58 -0.61 -0.15 -6.85
CA GLU A 58 -2.06 0.07 -6.85
C GLU A 58 -2.61 0.28 -5.43
N VAL A 59 -2.09 -0.44 -4.42
CA VAL A 59 -2.48 -0.24 -3.02
C VAL A 59 -2.11 1.15 -2.52
N PHE A 60 -0.89 1.61 -2.79
CA PHE A 60 -0.46 2.96 -2.39
C PHE A 60 -1.21 4.06 -3.16
N ALA A 61 -1.49 3.85 -4.45
CA ALA A 61 -2.33 4.74 -5.24
C ALA A 61 -3.75 4.82 -4.65
N SER A 62 -4.33 3.67 -4.27
CA SER A 62 -5.65 3.62 -3.61
C SER A 62 -5.65 4.34 -2.27
N LEU A 63 -4.60 4.17 -1.48
CA LEU A 63 -4.41 4.87 -0.21
C LEU A 63 -4.39 6.38 -0.44
N TRP A 64 -3.62 6.88 -1.41
CA TRP A 64 -3.57 8.31 -1.71
C TRP A 64 -4.92 8.83 -2.22
N MET A 65 -5.57 8.16 -3.16
CA MET A 65 -6.88 8.57 -3.69
C MET A 65 -7.94 8.68 -2.60
N ARG A 66 -7.90 7.78 -1.61
CA ARG A 66 -8.89 7.66 -0.54
C ARG A 66 -8.43 8.25 0.79
N ARG A 67 -7.32 8.99 0.81
CA ARG A 67 -6.68 9.51 2.04
C ARG A 67 -7.62 10.28 2.97
N HIS A 68 -8.61 10.98 2.40
CA HIS A 68 -9.62 11.75 3.14
C HIS A 68 -10.71 10.90 3.78
N GLU A 69 -10.89 9.66 3.31
CA GLU A 69 -11.90 8.72 3.79
C GLU A 69 -11.33 7.67 4.75
N LEU A 70 -10.02 7.41 4.65
CA LEU A 70 -9.34 6.35 5.38
C LEU A 70 -9.00 6.81 6.80
N ASN A 71 -9.81 6.42 7.77
CA ASN A 71 -9.45 6.50 9.18
C ASN A 71 -8.85 5.16 9.64
N LEU A 72 -7.52 5.05 9.59
CA LEU A 72 -6.80 3.81 9.86
C LEU A 72 -6.02 3.90 11.18
N ASP A 73 -6.51 3.18 12.20
CA ASP A 73 -5.77 3.00 13.46
C ASP A 73 -4.52 2.11 13.25
N THR A 74 -4.59 1.20 12.29
CA THR A 74 -3.49 0.28 11.93
C THR A 74 -3.18 0.32 10.43
N PRO A 75 -2.46 1.35 9.94
CA PRO A 75 -2.17 1.52 8.52
C PRO A 75 -1.41 0.33 7.92
N LEU A 76 -0.43 -0.21 8.66
CA LEU A 76 0.38 -1.34 8.20
C LEU A 76 -0.47 -2.60 7.95
N ALA A 77 -1.34 -2.97 8.89
CA ALA A 77 -2.24 -4.10 8.73
C ALA A 77 -3.15 -3.93 7.50
N TRP A 78 -3.66 -2.71 7.30
CA TRP A 78 -4.46 -2.38 6.12
C TRP A 78 -3.68 -2.55 4.82
N LEU A 79 -2.41 -2.09 4.76
CA LEU A 79 -1.54 -2.26 3.59
C LEU A 79 -1.36 -3.74 3.23
N TYR A 80 -0.97 -4.58 4.19
CA TYR A 80 -0.80 -6.02 3.97
C TYR A 80 -2.10 -6.71 3.53
N MET A 81 -3.24 -6.32 4.14
CA MET A 81 -4.55 -6.84 3.76
C MET A 81 -4.95 -6.41 2.35
N SER A 82 -4.71 -5.16 1.97
CA SER A 82 -5.01 -4.63 0.64
C SER A 82 -4.18 -5.31 -0.44
N VAL A 83 -2.87 -5.47 -0.22
CA VAL A 83 -1.98 -6.22 -1.13
C VAL A 83 -2.50 -7.65 -1.30
N ARG A 84 -2.75 -8.36 -0.19
CA ARG A 84 -3.31 -9.73 -0.25
C ARG A 84 -4.63 -9.81 -1.02
N LYS A 85 -5.53 -8.84 -0.83
CA LYS A 85 -6.83 -8.79 -1.53
C LYS A 85 -6.64 -8.60 -3.04
N GLN A 86 -5.76 -7.68 -3.44
CA GLN A 86 -5.45 -7.39 -4.84
C GLN A 86 -4.91 -8.64 -5.56
N MET A 87 -3.99 -9.34 -4.90
CA MET A 87 -3.43 -10.59 -5.40
C MET A 87 -4.48 -11.71 -5.54
N LEU A 88 -5.31 -11.91 -4.51
CA LEU A 88 -6.39 -12.90 -4.56
C LEU A 88 -7.40 -12.60 -5.66
N HIS A 89 -7.66 -11.32 -5.93
CA HIS A 89 -8.51 -10.89 -7.03
C HIS A 89 -7.91 -11.25 -8.39
N SER A 90 -6.61 -11.01 -8.61
CA SER A 90 -5.93 -11.42 -9.83
C SER A 90 -5.97 -12.94 -10.05
N LEU A 91 -5.64 -13.75 -9.03
CA LEU A 91 -5.68 -15.21 -9.11
C LEU A 91 -7.05 -15.76 -9.54
N ARG A 92 -8.14 -15.13 -9.08
CA ARG A 92 -9.51 -15.49 -9.47
C ARG A 92 -9.79 -15.16 -10.94
N LYS A 93 -9.28 -14.03 -11.43
CA LYS A 93 -9.43 -13.60 -12.83
C LYS A 93 -8.71 -14.57 -13.78
N THR A 94 -7.50 -14.99 -13.44
CA THR A 94 -6.70 -15.95 -14.22
C THR A 94 -7.35 -17.34 -14.28
N LYS A 95 -7.94 -17.82 -13.18
CA LYS A 95 -8.70 -19.09 -13.17
C LYS A 95 -9.95 -19.05 -14.06
N LYS A 96 -10.65 -17.92 -14.11
CA LYS A 96 -11.88 -17.76 -14.90
C LYS A 96 -11.59 -17.74 -16.40
N GLN A 97 -10.43 -17.22 -16.81
CA GLN A 97 -10.02 -17.19 -18.23
C GLN A 97 -9.56 -18.56 -18.76
N ARG A 98 -9.03 -19.44 -17.91
CA ARG A 98 -8.58 -20.80 -18.31
C ARG A 98 -9.69 -21.83 -18.46
N GLN A 99 -10.95 -21.50 -18.13
CA GLN A 99 -12.10 -22.40 -18.28
C GLN A 99 -12.96 -22.11 -19.52
N ILE A 100 -12.55 -21.17 -20.38
CA ILE A 100 -13.27 -20.81 -21.63
C ILE A 100 -12.47 -21.28 -22.86
N HIS A 101 -11.74 -22.39 -22.74
CA HIS A 101 -11.17 -23.09 -23.89
C HIS A 101 -11.41 -24.59 -23.77
#